data_AF-A0A9Q0VVP1-F1
#
_entry.id   AF-A0A9Q0VVP1-F1
#
_cell.length_a   1.000
_cell.length_b   1.000
_cell.length_c   1.000
_cell.angle_alpha   90.00
_cell.angle_beta   90.00
_cell.angle_gamma   90.00
#
_symmetry.space_group_name_H-M   'P 1'
#
loop_
_entity.id
_entity.type
_entity.pdbx_description
1 polymer ?
#
loop_
_entity_poly.entity_id
_entity_poly.type
_entity_poly.pdbx_seq_one_letter_code
_entity_poly.pdbx_strand_id
1 'polypeptide(L)'
;MDGRLANRWRLTVNEKKFIETALASNLRIDGRNPLEYRKIIIKFGREDGSSEVQLGQTHVMGFVTGQLVQPYQDRQNEGMLLIFTEFSPMADPSFDPGHPGEYAVELGRIVDRGLRDSRAVDTESLCVLSGKLVWAIRIDLHIVDNGGNLIDAANIAALAALLTFRRPECTLGGDDGQEVIVHPPEEREPLPLIVHHLPVAITFAFLGSEGKLVVDPTHSEEAVMAGRLIATVNANGDICAIQKAGGEGVPQSAIMHCLQLASMCAISITKKINSAVEAYSTERALRKIKRHPTVAGNVSVAGSDVKEQNKTVEQVGGSELSRHHIERLKVVSEETCSSRSNDNDGDIKSSEQGGTSRGESKAMNFLGGPSNWYGASTFQYFF
;
A
#
# COMPACT_ATOMS: atom_id res chain seq x y z
N MET A 1 30.71 16.50 -6.99
CA MET A 1 29.45 16.06 -6.34
C MET A 1 28.28 16.99 -6.68
N ASP A 2 28.43 17.87 -7.69
CA ASP A 2 27.54 19.02 -7.90
C ASP A 2 26.43 18.83 -8.95
N GLY A 3 26.41 17.71 -9.68
CA GLY A 3 25.32 17.40 -10.60
C GLY A 3 23.98 17.13 -9.91
N ARG A 4 24.02 16.69 -8.64
CA ARG A 4 22.84 16.30 -7.84
C ARG A 4 21.90 17.46 -7.48
N LEU A 5 22.41 18.70 -7.47
CA LEU A 5 21.63 19.89 -7.13
C LEU A 5 21.13 20.66 -8.36
N ALA A 6 21.52 20.25 -9.56
CA ALA A 6 21.24 20.96 -10.79
C ALA A 6 19.78 20.78 -11.28
N ASN A 7 19.14 19.65 -10.95
CA ASN A 7 17.80 19.31 -11.44
C ASN A 7 16.69 19.48 -10.40
N ARG A 8 16.99 20.02 -9.21
CA ARG A 8 15.94 20.32 -8.23
C ARG A 8 15.17 21.57 -8.66
N TRP A 9 13.86 21.45 -8.79
CA TRP A 9 12.98 22.60 -8.89
C TRP A 9 13.23 23.55 -7.70
N ARG A 10 13.45 24.84 -8.00
CA ARG A 10 13.69 25.88 -7.00
C ARG A 10 12.65 26.97 -7.15
N LEU A 11 11.92 27.22 -6.07
CA LEU A 11 10.97 28.31 -5.99
C LEU A 11 11.69 29.65 -5.89
N THR A 12 11.25 30.66 -6.67
CA THR A 12 11.83 32.00 -6.57
C THR A 12 11.41 32.69 -5.27
N VAL A 13 12.20 33.64 -4.80
CA VAL A 13 11.88 34.41 -3.57
C VAL A 13 10.56 35.18 -3.73
N ASN A 14 10.28 35.68 -4.95
CA ASN A 14 9.05 36.41 -5.23
C ASN A 14 7.83 35.48 -5.19
N GLU A 15 7.91 34.30 -5.80
CA GLU A 15 6.84 33.30 -5.73
C GLU A 15 6.60 32.85 -4.29
N LYS A 16 7.66 32.55 -3.54
CA LYS A 16 7.54 32.18 -2.12
C LYS A 16 6.78 33.24 -1.33
N LYS A 17 7.20 34.51 -1.41
CA LYS A 17 6.53 35.62 -0.72
C LYS A 17 5.09 35.82 -1.18
N PHE A 18 4.83 35.65 -2.47
CA PHE A 18 3.48 35.75 -3.03
C PHE A 18 2.56 34.68 -2.44
N ILE A 19 3.02 33.42 -2.37
CA ILE A 19 2.26 32.30 -1.80
C ILE A 19 2.00 32.53 -0.31
N GLU A 20 3.02 32.95 0.45
CA GLU A 20 2.87 33.30 1.87
C GLU A 20 1.83 34.41 2.07
N THR A 21 1.88 35.47 1.25
CA THR A 21 0.96 36.61 1.34
C THR A 21 -0.47 36.24 0.94
N ALA A 22 -0.64 35.42 -0.11
CA ALA A 22 -1.94 34.95 -0.56
C ALA A 22 -2.60 34.07 0.53
N LEU A 23 -1.84 33.15 1.11
CA LEU A 23 -2.32 32.29 2.18
C LEU A 23 -2.58 33.07 3.48
N ALA A 24 -1.79 34.13 3.75
CA ALA A 24 -2.09 35.11 4.81
C ALA A 24 -3.44 35.83 4.59
N SER A 25 -3.91 35.92 3.34
CA SER A 25 -5.23 36.45 2.99
C SER A 25 -6.32 35.36 2.85
N ASN A 26 -6.03 34.11 3.22
CA ASN A 26 -6.90 32.93 3.04
C ASN A 26 -7.24 32.63 1.57
N LEU A 27 -6.37 33.04 0.64
CA LEU A 27 -6.51 32.77 -0.79
C LEU A 27 -5.46 31.75 -1.22
N ARG A 28 -5.87 30.73 -1.96
CA ARG A 28 -4.97 29.77 -2.61
C ARG A 28 -4.75 30.16 -4.06
N ILE A 29 -3.60 29.75 -4.60
CA ILE A 29 -3.20 30.03 -5.99
C ILE A 29 -4.19 29.41 -6.99
N ASP A 30 -4.75 28.25 -6.63
CA ASP A 30 -5.72 27.51 -7.43
C ASP A 30 -7.18 27.95 -7.22
N GLY A 31 -7.42 28.92 -6.33
CA GLY A 31 -8.74 29.43 -6.01
C GLY A 31 -9.60 28.53 -5.11
N ARG A 32 -9.07 27.43 -4.58
CA ARG A 32 -9.80 26.54 -3.65
C ARG A 32 -9.85 27.11 -2.24
N ASN A 33 -10.80 26.60 -1.45
CA ASN A 33 -10.78 26.87 -0.02
C ASN A 33 -9.58 26.18 0.68
N PRO A 34 -9.06 26.73 1.79
CA PRO A 34 -7.93 26.15 2.52
C PRO A 34 -8.15 24.70 3.00
N LEU A 35 -9.40 24.32 3.27
CA LEU A 35 -9.77 23.00 3.79
C LEU A 35 -10.32 22.06 2.70
N GLU A 36 -10.24 22.46 1.44
CA GLU A 36 -10.85 21.72 0.33
C GLU A 36 -9.81 20.86 -0.42
N TYR A 37 -10.13 19.58 -0.57
CA TYR A 37 -9.33 18.62 -1.36
C TYR A 37 -9.46 18.83 -2.86
N ARG A 38 -8.42 18.47 -3.61
CA ARG A 38 -8.49 18.37 -5.08
C ARG A 38 -9.50 17.31 -5.51
N LYS A 39 -9.94 17.42 -6.77
CA LYS A 39 -10.74 16.37 -7.39
C LYS A 39 -9.90 15.08 -7.46
N ILE A 40 -10.43 14.04 -6.84
CA ILE A 40 -9.86 12.69 -6.83
C ILE A 40 -10.54 11.91 -7.96
N ILE A 41 -9.75 11.36 -8.87
CA ILE A 41 -10.20 10.47 -9.93
C ILE A 41 -9.50 9.14 -9.71
N ILE A 42 -10.29 8.09 -9.53
CA ILE A 42 -9.79 6.72 -9.36
C ILE A 42 -10.20 5.96 -10.60
N LYS A 43 -9.22 5.42 -11.32
CA LYS A 43 -9.43 4.50 -12.43
C LYS A 43 -8.81 3.16 -12.07
N PHE A 44 -9.29 2.11 -12.70
CA PHE A 44 -8.78 0.77 -12.50
C PHE A 44 -8.27 0.21 -13.82
N GLY A 45 -7.22 -0.60 -13.72
CA GLY A 45 -6.65 -1.30 -14.86
C GLY A 45 -7.57 -2.40 -15.38
N ARG A 46 -7.13 -3.05 -16.46
CA ARG A 46 -7.81 -4.25 -16.97
C ARG A 46 -7.61 -5.45 -16.04
N GLU A 47 -6.45 -5.52 -15.39
CA GLU A 47 -6.07 -6.56 -14.46
C GLU A 47 -6.59 -6.24 -13.05
N ASP A 48 -7.03 -7.27 -12.34
CA ASP A 48 -7.50 -7.15 -10.96
C ASP A 48 -6.31 -6.72 -10.07
N GLY A 49 -6.50 -5.72 -9.20
CA GLY A 49 -5.43 -5.21 -8.33
C GLY A 49 -4.55 -4.12 -8.93
N SER A 50 -4.92 -3.55 -10.09
CA SER A 50 -4.31 -2.34 -10.65
C SER A 50 -5.22 -1.13 -10.44
N SER A 51 -4.67 -0.09 -9.82
CA SER A 51 -5.36 1.19 -9.62
C SER A 51 -4.51 2.37 -10.10
N GLU A 52 -5.19 3.39 -10.60
CA GLU A 52 -4.62 4.64 -11.08
C GLU A 52 -5.36 5.77 -10.37
N VAL A 53 -4.66 6.53 -9.52
CA VAL A 53 -5.25 7.61 -8.73
C VAL A 53 -4.64 8.93 -9.17
N GLN A 54 -5.52 9.83 -9.59
CA GLN A 54 -5.19 11.19 -9.97
C GLN A 54 -5.81 12.16 -8.96
N LEU A 55 -4.94 12.87 -8.24
CA LEU A 55 -5.27 13.94 -7.30
C LEU A 55 -4.87 15.28 -7.92
N GLY A 56 -5.76 15.83 -8.75
CA GLY A 56 -5.44 16.98 -9.60
C GLY A 56 -4.31 16.67 -10.59
N GLN A 57 -3.11 17.21 -10.35
CA GLN A 57 -1.91 16.95 -11.15
C GLN A 57 -1.13 15.73 -10.63
N THR A 58 -1.26 15.39 -9.35
CA THR A 58 -0.55 14.25 -8.77
C THR A 58 -1.12 12.96 -9.30
N HIS A 59 -0.25 12.06 -9.76
CA HIS A 59 -0.65 10.82 -10.38
C HIS A 59 0.17 9.65 -9.81
N VAL A 60 -0.53 8.68 -9.23
CA VAL A 60 0.08 7.48 -8.62
C VAL A 60 -0.63 6.24 -9.14
N MET A 61 0.17 5.25 -9.52
CA MET A 61 -0.30 3.92 -9.91
C MET A 61 0.01 2.93 -8.79
N GLY A 62 -0.95 2.09 -8.43
CA GLY A 62 -0.79 1.03 -7.46
C GLY A 62 -1.05 -0.33 -8.09
N PHE A 63 -0.13 -1.27 -7.89
CA PHE A 63 -0.29 -2.67 -8.27
C PHE A 63 -0.20 -3.57 -7.05
N VAL A 64 -1.07 -4.57 -6.99
CA VAL A 64 -1.03 -5.60 -5.95
C VAL A 64 -0.76 -6.93 -6.62
N THR A 65 0.24 -7.63 -6.10
CA THR A 65 0.60 -8.98 -6.51
C THR A 65 0.61 -9.90 -5.30
N GLY A 66 0.36 -11.19 -5.53
CA GLY A 66 0.34 -12.21 -4.48
C GLY A 66 1.21 -13.39 -4.87
N GLN A 67 2.05 -13.85 -3.94
CA GLN A 67 2.88 -15.04 -4.11
C GLN A 67 2.81 -15.94 -2.88
N LEU A 68 2.93 -17.25 -3.07
CA LEU A 68 3.04 -18.21 -1.97
C LEU A 68 4.49 -18.29 -1.51
N VAL A 69 4.70 -18.08 -0.22
CA VAL A 69 6.03 -18.07 0.40
C VAL A 69 5.97 -18.66 1.80
N GLN A 70 7.14 -19.01 2.34
CA GLN A 70 7.22 -19.47 3.71
C GLN A 70 7.03 -18.30 4.69
N PRO A 71 6.20 -18.45 5.75
CA PRO A 71 6.05 -17.41 6.76
C PRO A 71 7.31 -17.26 7.62
N TYR A 72 7.40 -16.13 8.34
CA TYR A 72 8.42 -15.96 9.37
C TYR A 72 8.24 -16.95 10.52
N GLN A 73 9.34 -17.37 11.13
CA GLN A 73 9.32 -18.34 12.25
C GLN A 73 8.53 -17.82 13.45
N ASP A 74 8.54 -16.51 13.68
CA ASP A 74 7.82 -15.85 14.78
C ASP A 74 6.30 -15.84 14.57
N ARG A 75 5.84 -15.81 13.31
CA ARG A 75 4.42 -15.68 12.95
C ARG A 75 4.05 -16.65 11.83
N GLN A 76 3.90 -17.91 12.21
CA GLN A 76 3.63 -19.01 11.28
C GLN A 76 2.19 -19.05 10.75
N ASN A 77 1.25 -18.38 11.43
CA ASN A 77 -0.19 -18.36 11.11
C ASN A 77 -0.64 -17.09 10.36
N GLU A 78 0.27 -16.17 10.08
CA GLU A 78 -0.04 -14.90 9.43
C GLU A 78 0.62 -14.84 8.05
N GLY A 79 -0.11 -14.32 7.07
CA GLY A 79 0.43 -13.91 5.78
C GLY A 79 1.29 -12.65 5.90
N MET A 80 1.97 -12.33 4.80
CA MET A 80 2.88 -11.18 4.75
C MET A 80 2.30 -10.07 3.90
N LEU A 81 2.47 -8.83 4.36
CA LEU A 81 2.18 -7.62 3.59
C LEU A 81 3.48 -6.84 3.38
N LEU A 82 3.79 -6.55 2.13
CA LEU A 82 4.99 -5.83 1.70
C LEU A 82 4.56 -4.62 0.87
N ILE A 83 5.10 -3.44 1.18
CA ILE A 83 4.80 -2.19 0.46
C ILE A 83 6.10 -1.65 -0.11
N PHE A 84 6.12 -1.42 -1.41
CA PHE A 84 7.22 -0.81 -2.12
C PHE A 84 6.73 0.46 -2.80
N THR A 85 7.57 1.49 -2.75
CA THR A 85 7.29 2.79 -3.35
C THR A 85 8.42 3.12 -4.30
N GLU A 86 8.12 3.20 -5.58
CA GLU A 86 9.06 3.54 -6.63
C GLU A 86 8.84 4.96 -7.10
N PHE A 87 9.90 5.75 -7.00
CA PHE A 87 9.93 7.14 -7.43
C PHE A 87 10.58 7.17 -8.82
N SER A 88 9.77 7.49 -9.83
CA SER A 88 10.27 7.63 -11.19
C SER A 88 10.82 9.04 -11.40
N PRO A 89 11.98 9.22 -12.07
CA PRO A 89 12.44 10.54 -12.52
C PRO A 89 11.46 11.25 -13.46
N MET A 90 10.49 10.51 -14.01
CA MET A 90 9.37 11.07 -14.77
C MET A 90 8.45 11.95 -13.91
N ALA A 91 8.30 11.61 -12.62
CA ALA A 91 7.40 12.33 -11.73
C ALA A 91 8.00 13.65 -11.22
N ASP A 92 9.29 13.64 -10.90
CA ASP A 92 10.03 14.84 -10.53
C ASP A 92 11.51 14.63 -10.92
N PRO A 93 12.15 15.59 -11.61
CA PRO A 93 13.57 15.50 -11.95
C PRO A 93 14.51 15.41 -10.74
N SER A 94 14.01 15.69 -9.53
CA SER A 94 14.75 15.51 -8.28
C SER A 94 14.80 14.06 -7.79
N PHE A 95 14.02 13.15 -8.38
CA PHE A 95 14.02 11.74 -8.01
C PHE A 95 15.11 10.99 -8.78
N ASP A 96 16.07 10.43 -8.03
CA ASP A 96 17.13 9.60 -8.58
C ASP A 96 16.64 8.15 -8.74
N PRO A 97 16.83 7.51 -9.91
CA PRO A 97 16.42 6.13 -10.10
C PRO A 97 17.33 5.20 -9.28
N GLY A 98 16.72 4.28 -8.53
CA GLY A 98 17.40 3.19 -7.83
C GLY A 98 17.84 3.48 -6.38
N HIS A 99 17.99 4.74 -5.97
CA HIS A 99 18.21 5.09 -4.56
C HIS A 99 16.96 5.73 -3.96
N PRO A 100 16.31 5.12 -2.95
CA PRO A 100 15.13 5.71 -2.34
C PRO A 100 15.55 6.95 -1.55
N GLY A 101 15.13 8.13 -2.00
CA GLY A 101 15.31 9.37 -1.26
C GLY A 101 14.58 9.35 0.10
N GLU A 102 14.93 10.28 0.99
CA GLU A 102 14.32 10.38 2.33
C GLU A 102 12.78 10.44 2.27
N TYR A 103 12.24 11.19 1.31
CA TYR A 103 10.81 11.33 1.11
C TYR A 103 10.14 10.03 0.64
N ALA A 104 10.84 9.21 -0.14
CA ALA A 104 10.35 7.91 -0.58
C ALA A 104 10.25 6.92 0.59
N VAL A 105 11.30 6.87 1.41
CA VAL A 105 11.33 6.04 2.62
C VAL A 105 10.25 6.48 3.59
N GLU A 106 10.04 7.78 3.76
CA GLU A 106 8.97 8.31 4.61
C GLU A 106 7.58 7.92 4.10
N LEU A 107 7.30 8.12 2.82
CA LEU A 107 6.01 7.78 2.22
C LEU A 107 5.70 6.29 2.39
N GLY A 108 6.65 5.41 2.05
CA GLY A 108 6.49 3.97 2.24
C GLY A 108 6.22 3.58 3.69
N ARG A 109 6.94 4.19 4.64
CA ARG A 109 6.74 3.93 6.08
C ARG A 109 5.38 4.42 6.59
N ILE A 110 4.88 5.55 6.09
CA ILE A 110 3.57 6.08 6.50
C ILE A 110 2.45 5.16 6.01
N VAL A 111 2.54 4.72 4.76
CA VAL A 111 1.55 3.80 4.17
C VAL A 111 1.62 2.43 4.86
N ASP A 112 2.81 1.89 5.11
CA ASP A 112 2.98 0.62 5.86
C ASP A 112 2.45 0.71 7.29
N ARG A 113 2.80 1.77 8.02
CA ARG A 113 2.26 2.00 9.37
C ARG A 113 0.73 2.10 9.33
N GLY A 114 0.19 2.87 8.39
CA GLY A 114 -1.26 3.05 8.24
C GLY A 114 -2.01 1.73 7.99
N LEU A 115 -1.49 0.87 7.13
CA LEU A 115 -2.13 -0.42 6.80
C LEU A 115 -1.87 -1.51 7.84
N ARG A 116 -0.65 -1.59 8.38
CA ARG A 116 -0.23 -2.64 9.32
C ARG A 116 -0.72 -2.38 10.75
N ASP A 117 -0.55 -1.17 11.27
CA ASP A 117 -0.97 -0.85 12.65
C ASP A 117 -2.49 -0.85 12.80
N SER A 118 -3.19 -0.47 11.72
CA SER A 118 -4.64 -0.55 11.70
C SER A 118 -5.14 -1.99 11.57
N ARG A 119 -4.33 -2.95 11.08
CA ARG A 119 -4.77 -4.30 10.68
C ARG A 119 -5.88 -4.25 9.62
N ALA A 120 -5.70 -3.38 8.62
CA ALA A 120 -6.68 -3.19 7.55
C ALA A 120 -6.96 -4.47 6.76
N VAL A 121 -5.92 -5.27 6.49
CA VAL A 121 -6.03 -6.55 5.77
C VAL A 121 -5.94 -7.70 6.77
N ASP A 122 -6.81 -8.68 6.62
CA ASP A 122 -6.80 -9.90 7.43
C ASP A 122 -5.61 -10.80 7.04
N THR A 123 -4.53 -10.73 7.81
CA THR A 123 -3.33 -11.55 7.60
C THR A 123 -3.53 -13.01 7.97
N GLU A 124 -4.50 -13.35 8.83
CA GLU A 124 -4.75 -14.75 9.22
C GLU A 124 -5.43 -15.50 8.07
N SER A 125 -6.35 -14.84 7.35
CA SER A 125 -7.01 -15.38 6.15
C SER A 125 -6.07 -15.72 4.99
N LEU A 126 -4.86 -15.17 5.02
CA LEU A 126 -3.80 -15.37 4.03
C LEU A 126 -2.97 -16.64 4.29
N CYS A 127 -3.07 -17.24 5.47
CA CYS A 127 -2.38 -18.50 5.77
C CYS A 127 -3.07 -19.68 5.07
N VAL A 128 -2.30 -20.47 4.31
CA VAL A 128 -2.82 -21.69 3.66
C VAL A 128 -2.44 -22.91 4.49
N LEU A 129 -1.14 -23.05 4.80
CA LEU A 129 -0.60 -24.08 5.69
C LEU A 129 0.32 -23.42 6.71
N SER A 130 -0.08 -23.49 7.98
CA SER A 130 0.70 -22.93 9.08
C SER A 130 2.15 -23.42 9.06
N GLY A 131 3.09 -22.48 9.14
CA GLY A 131 4.53 -22.74 9.19
C GLY A 131 5.18 -23.18 7.86
N LYS A 132 4.38 -23.48 6.83
CA LYS A 132 4.88 -23.92 5.51
C LYS A 132 4.64 -22.90 4.41
N LEU A 133 3.38 -22.54 4.17
CA LEU A 133 2.98 -21.72 3.02
C LEU A 133 1.90 -20.71 3.42
N VAL A 134 2.23 -19.44 3.23
CA VAL A 134 1.32 -18.31 3.39
C VAL A 134 1.36 -17.42 2.16
N TRP A 135 0.28 -16.66 1.94
CA TRP A 135 0.28 -15.63 0.92
C TRP A 135 1.08 -14.41 1.38
N ALA A 136 2.04 -14.00 0.57
CA ALA A 136 2.65 -12.68 0.63
C ALA A 136 2.02 -11.77 -0.41
N ILE A 137 1.35 -10.73 0.07
CA ILE A 137 0.77 -9.67 -0.73
C ILE A 137 1.78 -8.54 -0.82
N ARG A 138 2.15 -8.19 -2.06
CA ARG A 138 3.07 -7.12 -2.38
C ARG A 138 2.30 -5.99 -3.04
N ILE A 139 2.42 -4.78 -2.50
CA ILE A 139 1.85 -3.55 -3.03
C ILE A 139 2.99 -2.72 -3.59
N ASP A 140 2.97 -2.48 -4.91
CA ASP A 140 3.93 -1.62 -5.59
C ASP A 140 3.24 -0.30 -5.97
N LEU A 141 3.76 0.80 -5.45
CA LEU A 141 3.29 2.16 -5.69
C LEU A 141 4.27 2.88 -6.59
N HIS A 142 3.89 3.13 -7.84
CA HIS A 142 4.69 3.90 -8.79
C HIS A 142 4.16 5.32 -8.89
N ILE A 143 5.03 6.28 -8.62
CA ILE A 143 4.69 7.70 -8.71
C ILE A 143 4.98 8.14 -10.14
N VAL A 144 3.94 8.63 -10.82
CA VAL A 144 3.98 9.03 -12.24
C VAL A 144 4.17 10.53 -12.38
N ASP A 145 3.46 11.33 -11.57
CA ASP A 145 3.53 12.79 -11.58
C ASP A 145 3.43 13.35 -10.16
N ASN A 146 4.27 14.35 -9.85
CA ASN A 146 4.36 14.98 -8.53
C ASN A 146 3.77 16.40 -8.53
N GLY A 147 2.46 16.49 -8.32
CA GLY A 147 1.74 17.76 -8.13
C GLY A 147 1.55 18.18 -6.67
N GLY A 148 2.26 17.55 -5.73
CA GLY A 148 2.10 17.72 -4.27
C GLY A 148 1.12 16.74 -3.65
N ASN A 149 1.24 16.52 -2.34
CA ASN A 149 0.50 15.56 -1.53
C ASN A 149 0.55 14.12 -2.07
N LEU A 150 1.77 13.59 -2.24
CA LEU A 150 1.98 12.22 -2.71
C LEU A 150 1.47 11.17 -1.73
N ILE A 151 1.54 11.45 -0.43
CA ILE A 151 1.20 10.49 0.63
C ILE A 151 -0.28 10.10 0.57
N ASP A 152 -1.16 11.09 0.45
CA ASP A 152 -2.60 10.83 0.39
C ASP A 152 -2.97 10.10 -0.91
N ALA A 153 -2.41 10.54 -2.04
CA ALA A 153 -2.64 9.90 -3.34
C ALA A 153 -2.16 8.44 -3.36
N ALA A 154 -0.96 8.18 -2.81
CA ALA A 154 -0.38 6.85 -2.72
C ALA A 154 -1.17 5.93 -1.78
N ASN A 155 -1.66 6.45 -0.64
CA ASN A 155 -2.50 5.66 0.25
C ASN A 155 -3.84 5.30 -0.40
N ILE A 156 -4.49 6.25 -1.08
CA ILE A 156 -5.74 5.98 -1.82
C ILE A 156 -5.50 4.94 -2.91
N ALA A 157 -4.37 5.01 -3.63
CA ALA A 157 -4.00 4.01 -4.64
C ALA A 157 -3.77 2.63 -4.01
N ALA A 158 -3.05 2.53 -2.89
CA ALA A 158 -2.84 1.27 -2.18
C ALA A 158 -4.18 0.63 -1.76
N LEU A 159 -5.08 1.41 -1.15
CA LEU A 159 -6.40 0.93 -0.72
C LEU A 159 -7.28 0.51 -1.89
N ALA A 160 -7.33 1.31 -2.96
CA ALA A 160 -8.11 1.00 -4.15
C ALA A 160 -7.61 -0.27 -4.85
N ALA A 161 -6.29 -0.45 -4.93
CA ALA A 161 -5.67 -1.65 -5.49
C ALA A 161 -5.95 -2.88 -4.62
N LEU A 162 -5.83 -2.78 -3.28
CA LEU A 162 -6.13 -3.87 -2.35
C LEU A 162 -7.58 -4.35 -2.44
N LEU A 163 -8.53 -3.44 -2.56
CA LEU A 163 -9.96 -3.77 -2.67
C LEU A 163 -10.34 -4.45 -3.99
N THR A 164 -9.59 -4.18 -5.06
CA THR A 164 -9.83 -4.78 -6.38
C THR A 164 -9.02 -6.05 -6.62
N PHE A 165 -7.92 -6.23 -5.89
CA PHE A 165 -7.07 -7.40 -6.01
C PHE A 165 -7.79 -8.68 -5.63
N ARG A 166 -7.53 -9.73 -6.40
CA ARG A 166 -8.03 -11.07 -6.14
C ARG A 166 -6.92 -12.09 -6.27
N ARG A 167 -6.82 -12.97 -5.28
CA ARG A 167 -5.85 -14.07 -5.27
C ARG A 167 -6.45 -15.32 -5.92
N PRO A 168 -5.64 -16.16 -6.58
CA PRO A 168 -6.11 -17.45 -7.07
C PRO A 168 -6.48 -18.38 -5.90
N GLU A 169 -7.45 -19.25 -6.12
CA GLU A 169 -7.91 -20.21 -5.12
C GLU A 169 -6.86 -21.32 -4.95
N CYS A 170 -6.61 -21.71 -3.69
CA CYS A 170 -5.74 -22.83 -3.35
C CYS A 170 -6.55 -23.96 -2.74
N THR A 171 -6.29 -25.18 -3.15
CA THR A 171 -6.78 -26.38 -2.45
C THR A 171 -5.63 -27.18 -1.91
N LEU A 172 -5.85 -27.81 -0.76
CA LEU A 172 -4.94 -28.80 -0.21
C LEU A 172 -5.18 -30.14 -0.92
N GLY A 173 -4.12 -30.73 -1.43
CA GLY A 173 -4.08 -32.04 -2.07
C GLY A 173 -3.03 -32.96 -1.44
N GLY A 174 -2.95 -34.19 -1.96
CA GLY A 174 -2.08 -35.25 -1.45
C GLY A 174 -2.71 -36.07 -0.33
N ASP A 175 -2.26 -37.32 -0.15
CA ASP A 175 -2.73 -38.22 0.91
C ASP A 175 -2.49 -37.65 2.32
N ASP A 176 -1.48 -36.79 2.47
CA ASP A 176 -1.11 -36.13 3.74
C ASP A 176 -1.73 -34.74 3.94
N GLY A 177 -2.46 -34.21 2.95
CA GLY A 177 -3.08 -32.87 2.99
C GLY A 177 -2.09 -31.69 3.03
N GLN A 178 -0.83 -31.91 2.67
CA GLN A 178 0.25 -30.92 2.75
C GLN A 178 0.67 -30.33 1.40
N GLU A 179 0.19 -30.86 0.27
CA GLU A 179 0.49 -30.29 -1.05
C GLU A 179 -0.51 -29.18 -1.37
N VAL A 180 -0.02 -28.00 -1.79
CA VAL A 180 -0.87 -26.87 -2.16
C VAL A 180 -0.99 -26.82 -3.68
N ILE A 181 -2.22 -26.99 -4.17
CA ILE A 181 -2.55 -26.88 -5.60
C ILE A 181 -3.19 -25.51 -5.81
N VAL A 182 -2.54 -24.66 -6.62
CA VAL A 182 -3.05 -23.34 -7.02
C VAL A 182 -3.86 -23.51 -8.30
N HIS A 183 -5.14 -23.16 -8.25
CA HIS A 183 -6.02 -23.21 -9.43
C HIS A 183 -5.84 -21.95 -10.26
N PRO A 184 -5.64 -22.07 -11.59
CA PRO A 184 -5.59 -20.91 -12.47
C PRO A 184 -6.96 -20.21 -12.49
N PRO A 185 -7.00 -18.90 -12.79
CA PRO A 185 -8.23 -18.10 -12.78
C PRO A 185 -9.27 -18.53 -13.84
N GLU A 186 -8.89 -19.42 -14.77
CA GLU A 186 -9.76 -20.03 -15.77
C GLU A 186 -10.56 -21.21 -15.21
N GLU A 187 -9.97 -21.96 -14.26
CA GLU A 187 -10.60 -23.13 -13.64
C GLU A 187 -11.46 -22.75 -12.45
N ARG A 188 -11.00 -21.80 -11.63
CA ARG A 188 -11.73 -21.32 -10.45
C ARG A 188 -11.73 -19.80 -10.38
N GLU A 189 -12.79 -19.24 -9.81
CA GLU A 189 -12.87 -17.80 -9.63
C GLU A 189 -11.87 -17.33 -8.56
N PRO A 190 -11.02 -16.33 -8.86
CA PRO A 190 -10.12 -15.78 -7.87
C PRO A 190 -10.90 -15.07 -6.76
N LEU A 191 -10.43 -15.27 -5.53
CA LEU A 191 -11.05 -14.80 -4.30
C LEU A 191 -10.58 -13.38 -3.95
N PRO A 192 -11.48 -12.48 -3.54
CA PRO A 192 -11.08 -11.18 -3.04
C PRO A 192 -10.33 -11.28 -1.70
N LEU A 193 -9.57 -10.24 -1.37
CA LEU A 193 -9.00 -10.09 -0.04
C LEU A 193 -10.06 -9.63 0.97
N ILE A 194 -9.90 -10.05 2.22
CA ILE A 194 -10.72 -9.58 3.33
C ILE A 194 -10.05 -8.33 3.89
N VAL A 195 -10.70 -7.18 3.69
CA VAL A 195 -10.26 -5.87 4.21
C VAL A 195 -11.29 -5.42 5.25
N HIS A 196 -10.87 -5.26 6.51
CA HIS A 196 -11.76 -4.93 7.63
C HIS A 196 -12.17 -3.46 7.63
N HIS A 197 -11.24 -2.56 7.35
CA HIS A 197 -11.47 -1.11 7.29
C HIS A 197 -10.47 -0.42 6.38
N LEU A 198 -10.75 0.83 6.03
CA LEU A 198 -9.99 1.62 5.08
C LEU A 198 -9.32 2.81 5.77
N PRO A 199 -8.03 2.69 6.15
CA PRO A 199 -7.28 3.76 6.80
C PRO A 199 -6.84 4.82 5.78
N VAL A 200 -7.55 5.95 5.71
CA VAL A 200 -7.23 7.04 4.77
C VAL A 200 -6.25 8.02 5.40
N ALA A 201 -5.21 8.39 4.67
CA ALA A 201 -4.18 9.35 5.08
C ALA A 201 -4.58 10.74 4.59
N ILE A 202 -4.46 11.72 5.50
CA ILE A 202 -4.86 13.09 5.27
C ILE A 202 -3.70 13.98 5.69
N THR A 203 -3.17 14.73 4.73
CA THR A 203 -2.04 15.61 4.90
C THR A 203 -2.48 17.05 5.14
N PHE A 204 -2.01 17.59 6.26
CA PHE A 204 -2.16 18.97 6.68
C PHE A 204 -0.81 19.68 6.58
N ALA A 205 -0.80 20.82 5.90
CA ALA A 205 0.34 21.73 5.86
C ALA A 205 0.10 22.92 6.81
N PHE A 206 1.09 23.20 7.64
CA PHE A 206 1.14 24.41 8.45
C PHE A 206 2.00 25.45 7.76
N LEU A 207 1.43 26.63 7.57
CA LEU A 207 2.10 27.74 6.92
C LEU A 207 2.33 28.90 7.88
N GLY A 208 3.61 29.28 7.97
CA GLY A 208 4.10 30.43 8.72
C GLY A 208 3.86 30.37 10.23
N SER A 209 4.35 31.39 10.92
CA SER A 209 4.22 31.54 12.38
C SER A 209 2.81 31.89 12.85
N GLU A 210 1.89 32.23 11.94
CA GLU A 210 0.49 32.51 12.26
C GLU A 210 -0.37 31.24 12.35
N GLY A 211 0.21 30.05 12.16
CA GLY A 211 -0.45 28.77 12.41
C GLY A 211 -1.60 28.47 11.43
N LYS A 212 -1.51 28.96 10.19
CA LYS A 212 -2.52 28.69 9.18
C LYS A 212 -2.45 27.25 8.70
N LEU A 213 -3.63 26.65 8.57
CA LEU A 213 -3.82 25.25 8.20
C LEU A 213 -4.34 25.15 6.77
N VAL A 214 -3.66 24.35 5.95
CA VAL A 214 -4.12 23.97 4.62
C VAL A 214 -4.19 22.45 4.51
N VAL A 215 -5.26 21.97 3.90
CA VAL A 215 -5.46 20.55 3.57
C VAL A 215 -5.06 20.34 2.12
N ASP A 216 -4.39 19.21 1.84
CA ASP A 216 -3.98 18.83 0.50
C ASP A 216 -3.12 19.91 -0.19
N PRO A 217 -1.87 20.13 0.30
CA PRO A 217 -0.98 21.11 -0.27
C PRO A 217 -0.56 20.74 -1.70
N THR A 218 -0.50 21.74 -2.56
CA THR A 218 0.13 21.65 -3.89
C THR A 218 1.65 21.63 -3.77
N HIS A 219 2.36 21.21 -4.81
CA HIS A 219 3.83 21.16 -4.82
C HIS A 219 4.49 22.50 -4.41
N SER A 220 3.90 23.62 -4.86
CA SER A 220 4.34 24.97 -4.47
C SER A 220 4.06 25.32 -3.02
N GLU A 221 2.93 24.87 -2.46
CA GLU A 221 2.61 25.07 -1.04
C GLU A 221 3.51 24.20 -0.15
N GLU A 222 3.84 22.97 -0.57
CA GLU A 222 4.78 22.09 0.12
C GLU A 222 6.19 22.68 0.20
N ALA A 223 6.63 23.42 -0.82
CA ALA A 223 7.92 24.10 -0.80
C ALA A 223 7.97 25.28 0.18
N VAL A 224 6.81 25.83 0.57
CA VAL A 224 6.68 27.00 1.46
C VAL A 224 6.27 26.61 2.88
N MET A 225 5.76 25.38 3.08
CA MET A 225 5.27 24.94 4.39
C MET A 225 6.36 24.96 5.48
N ALA A 226 5.95 25.37 6.68
CA ALA A 226 6.83 25.39 7.86
C ALA A 226 6.81 24.03 8.60
N GLY A 227 5.75 23.24 8.42
CA GLY A 227 5.63 21.89 8.93
C GLY A 227 4.43 21.17 8.33
N ARG A 228 4.38 19.85 8.50
CA ARG A 228 3.23 19.05 8.10
C ARG A 228 2.82 18.05 9.16
N LEU A 229 1.53 17.73 9.18
CA LEU A 229 0.94 16.69 10.00
C LEU A 229 0.14 15.76 9.09
N ILE A 230 0.38 14.47 9.24
CA ILE A 230 -0.32 13.43 8.49
C ILE A 230 -1.10 12.62 9.50
N ALA A 231 -2.42 12.54 9.30
CA ALA A 231 -3.30 11.75 10.13
C ALA A 231 -3.90 10.63 9.26
N THR A 232 -3.74 9.39 9.71
CA THR A 232 -4.38 8.23 9.11
C THR A 232 -5.61 7.87 9.94
N VAL A 233 -6.78 7.94 9.32
CA VAL A 233 -8.07 7.78 9.99
C VAL A 233 -8.95 6.79 9.23
N ASN A 234 -9.60 5.91 9.96
CA ASN A 234 -10.58 4.96 9.42
C ASN A 234 -11.93 5.65 9.17
N ALA A 235 -12.78 5.02 8.35
CA ALA A 235 -14.15 5.49 8.12
C ALA A 235 -15.01 5.57 9.40
N ASN A 236 -14.67 4.78 10.42
CA ASN A 236 -15.34 4.79 11.73
C ASN A 236 -14.97 6.00 12.59
N GLY A 237 -13.99 6.81 12.17
CA GLY A 237 -13.44 7.92 12.93
C GLY A 237 -12.26 7.54 13.83
N ASP A 238 -11.88 6.26 13.87
CA ASP A 238 -10.72 5.79 14.63
C ASP A 238 -9.42 6.27 14.00
N ILE A 239 -8.51 6.77 14.82
CA ILE A 239 -7.20 7.26 14.38
C ILE A 239 -6.21 6.08 14.41
N CYS A 240 -5.64 5.74 13.26
CA CYS A 240 -4.68 4.65 13.13
C CYS A 240 -3.26 5.13 13.42
N ALA A 241 -2.87 6.25 12.83
CA ALA A 241 -1.52 6.78 12.94
C ALA A 241 -1.52 8.30 12.83
N ILE A 242 -0.59 8.94 13.53
CA ILE A 242 -0.32 10.38 13.43
C ILE A 242 1.18 10.55 13.21
N GLN A 243 1.56 11.34 12.22
CA GLN A 243 2.95 11.68 11.95
C GLN A 243 3.10 13.19 11.74
N LYS A 244 3.79 13.85 12.67
CA LYS A 244 4.26 15.23 12.47
C LYS A 244 5.70 15.16 11.97
N ALA A 245 5.89 15.46 10.69
CA ALA A 245 7.23 15.45 10.09
C ALA A 245 7.91 16.80 10.33
N GLY A 246 8.86 16.83 11.27
CA GLY A 246 9.74 17.97 11.53
C GLY A 246 9.05 19.33 11.63
N GLY A 247 9.80 20.38 11.32
CA GLY A 247 9.26 21.74 11.16
C GLY A 247 8.89 22.47 12.45
N GLU A 248 8.12 23.54 12.29
CA GLU A 248 7.67 24.42 13.37
C GLU A 248 6.80 23.69 14.41
N GLY A 249 6.85 24.14 15.66
CA GLY A 249 6.01 23.61 16.73
C GLY A 249 4.53 23.90 16.48
N VAL A 250 3.68 22.90 16.66
CA VAL A 250 2.23 23.02 16.46
C VAL A 250 1.54 22.89 17.81
N PRO A 251 0.63 23.81 18.19
CA PRO A 251 -0.07 23.72 19.46
C PRO A 251 -1.03 22.52 19.47
N GLN A 252 -1.25 21.93 20.64
CA GLN A 252 -2.12 20.77 20.79
C GLN A 252 -3.55 21.02 20.29
N SER A 253 -4.09 22.22 20.51
CA SER A 253 -5.42 22.62 20.03
C SER A 253 -5.54 22.52 18.51
N ALA A 254 -4.51 22.92 17.77
CA ALA A 254 -4.48 22.81 16.32
C ALA A 254 -4.44 21.35 15.87
N ILE A 255 -3.67 20.50 16.55
CA ILE A 255 -3.64 19.06 16.26
C ILE A 255 -5.03 18.43 16.45
N MET A 256 -5.70 18.73 17.56
CA MET A 256 -7.06 18.22 17.81
C MET A 256 -8.05 18.69 16.74
N HIS A 257 -7.95 19.95 16.30
CA HIS A 257 -8.77 20.47 15.20
C HIS A 257 -8.47 19.75 13.87
N CYS A 258 -7.19 19.47 13.56
CA CYS A 258 -6.81 18.70 12.38
C CYS A 258 -7.40 17.29 12.41
N LEU A 259 -7.40 16.62 13.57
CA LEU A 259 -7.95 15.27 13.70
C LEU A 259 -9.47 15.25 13.45
N GLN A 260 -10.21 16.24 13.94
CA GLN A 260 -11.64 16.36 13.66
C GLN A 260 -11.92 16.56 12.17
N LEU A 261 -11.15 17.43 11.52
CA LEU A 261 -11.23 17.65 10.08
C LEU A 261 -10.85 16.38 9.30
N ALA A 262 -9.84 15.66 9.77
CA ALA A 262 -9.40 14.41 9.17
C ALA A 262 -10.52 13.37 9.15
N SER A 263 -11.23 13.18 10.27
CA SER A 263 -12.37 12.26 10.32
C SER A 263 -13.45 12.62 9.29
N MET A 264 -13.77 13.90 9.12
CA MET A 264 -14.76 14.34 8.12
C MET A 264 -14.29 14.08 6.68
N CYS A 265 -13.03 14.40 6.38
CA CYS A 265 -12.43 14.16 5.07
C CYS A 265 -12.32 12.66 4.75
N ALA A 266 -11.95 11.83 5.73
CA ALA A 266 -11.79 10.38 5.58
C ALA A 266 -13.10 9.72 5.15
N ILE A 267 -14.24 10.13 5.72
CA ILE A 267 -15.57 9.62 5.34
C ILE A 267 -15.87 9.95 3.87
N SER A 268 -15.60 11.18 3.44
CA SER A 268 -15.83 11.62 2.05
C SER A 268 -14.95 10.85 1.06
N ILE A 269 -13.66 10.68 1.37
CA ILE A 269 -12.71 9.95 0.52
C ILE A 269 -13.06 8.47 0.47
N THR A 270 -13.37 7.85 1.62
CA THR A 270 -13.78 6.43 1.67
C THR A 270 -15.01 6.18 0.83
N LYS A 271 -16.01 7.06 0.88
CA LYS A 271 -17.20 6.96 0.04
C LYS A 271 -16.85 6.99 -1.46
N LYS A 272 -15.91 7.85 -1.87
CA LYS A 272 -15.44 7.91 -3.27
C LYS A 272 -14.72 6.62 -3.68
N ILE A 273 -13.88 6.06 -2.80
CA ILE A 273 -13.19 4.78 -3.05
C ILE A 273 -14.22 3.67 -3.23
N ASN A 274 -15.16 3.51 -2.30
CA ASN A 274 -16.18 2.47 -2.37
C ASN A 274 -17.04 2.58 -3.64
N SER A 275 -17.52 3.79 -3.98
CA SER A 275 -18.28 3.99 -5.22
C SER A 275 -17.49 3.65 -6.47
N ALA A 276 -16.18 3.94 -6.50
CA ALA A 276 -15.32 3.58 -7.63
C ALA A 276 -15.11 2.06 -7.72
N VAL A 277 -14.86 1.40 -6.59
CA VAL A 277 -14.68 -0.06 -6.51
C VAL A 277 -15.96 -0.81 -6.89
N GLU A 278 -17.12 -0.31 -6.44
CA GLU A 278 -18.43 -0.85 -6.83
C GLU A 278 -18.62 -0.77 -8.35
N ALA A 279 -18.39 0.40 -8.96
CA ALA A 279 -18.47 0.58 -10.40
C ALA A 279 -17.55 -0.41 -11.15
N TYR A 280 -16.30 -0.55 -10.71
CA TYR A 280 -15.36 -1.53 -11.28
C TYR A 280 -15.86 -2.97 -11.14
N SER A 281 -16.39 -3.35 -9.97
CA SER A 281 -16.90 -4.69 -9.72
C SER A 281 -18.08 -5.03 -10.64
N THR A 282 -18.96 -4.06 -10.93
CA THR A 282 -20.08 -4.23 -11.86
C THR A 282 -19.61 -4.37 -13.30
N GLU A 283 -18.65 -3.55 -13.75
CA GLU A 283 -18.06 -3.68 -15.07
C GLU A 283 -17.38 -5.03 -15.28
N ARG A 284 -16.65 -5.51 -14.26
CA ARG A 284 -16.02 -6.83 -14.26
C ARG A 284 -17.05 -7.94 -14.39
N ALA A 285 -18.14 -7.88 -13.63
CA ALA A 285 -19.24 -8.85 -13.72
C ALA A 285 -19.86 -8.88 -15.13
N LEU A 286 -20.07 -7.71 -15.74
CA LEU A 286 -20.57 -7.60 -17.12
C LEU A 286 -19.58 -8.18 -18.15
N ARG A 287 -18.27 -7.97 -17.97
CA ARG A 287 -17.22 -8.54 -18.83
C ARG A 287 -17.22 -10.07 -18.78
N LYS A 288 -17.53 -10.68 -17.63
CA LYS A 288 -17.67 -12.14 -17.50
C LYS A 288 -18.87 -12.67 -18.30
N ILE A 289 -20.02 -12.01 -18.20
CA ILE A 289 -21.24 -12.43 -18.92
C ILE A 289 -21.01 -12.46 -20.43
N LYS A 290 -20.26 -11.50 -20.98
CA LYS A 290 -19.93 -11.45 -22.43
C LYS A 290 -19.01 -12.58 -22.91
N ARG A 291 -18.24 -13.23 -22.02
CA ARG A 291 -17.29 -14.29 -22.38
C ARG A 291 -17.93 -15.67 -22.50
N HIS A 292 -19.08 -15.90 -21.84
CA HIS A 292 -19.90 -17.06 -22.14
C HIS A 292 -20.79 -16.70 -23.33
N PRO A 293 -20.60 -17.31 -24.52
CA PRO A 293 -21.59 -17.16 -25.57
C PRO A 293 -22.88 -17.73 -25.01
N THR A 294 -23.92 -16.89 -24.93
CA THR A 294 -25.27 -17.36 -24.75
C THR A 294 -25.50 -18.38 -25.85
N VAL A 295 -25.53 -19.67 -25.49
CA VAL A 295 -26.08 -20.71 -26.36
C VAL A 295 -27.57 -20.41 -26.38
N ALA A 296 -27.95 -19.46 -27.22
CA ALA A 296 -29.33 -19.22 -27.59
C ALA A 296 -29.75 -20.47 -28.36
N GLY A 297 -30.34 -21.42 -27.63
CA GLY A 297 -31.17 -22.45 -28.22
C GLY A 297 -32.28 -21.74 -28.97
N ASN A 298 -32.17 -21.71 -30.30
CA ASN A 298 -33.24 -21.24 -31.17
C ASN A 298 -34.42 -22.20 -31.02
N VAL A 299 -35.35 -21.87 -30.12
CA VAL A 299 -36.72 -22.38 -30.19
C VAL A 299 -37.37 -21.62 -31.35
N SER A 300 -37.48 -22.32 -32.47
CA SER A 300 -38.19 -21.89 -33.67
C SER A 300 -39.67 -21.64 -33.34
N VAL A 301 -40.10 -20.39 -33.43
CA VAL A 301 -41.51 -20.03 -33.64
C VAL A 301 -41.57 -19.21 -34.92
N ALA A 302 -42.37 -19.70 -35.85
CA ALA A 302 -42.56 -19.19 -37.20
C ALA A 302 -43.23 -17.80 -37.24
N GLY A 303 -42.90 -17.00 -38.25
CA GLY A 303 -43.70 -15.81 -38.59
C GLY A 303 -43.01 -14.76 -39.47
N SER A 304 -43.08 -14.98 -40.79
CA SER A 304 -43.25 -13.99 -41.89
C SER A 304 -42.32 -12.77 -42.06
N ASP A 305 -41.53 -12.85 -43.13
CA ASP A 305 -41.26 -11.88 -44.22
C ASP A 305 -41.21 -10.35 -43.93
N VAL A 306 -40.09 -9.71 -44.34
CA VAL A 306 -40.00 -8.75 -45.47
C VAL A 306 -38.56 -8.18 -45.59
N LYS A 307 -37.99 -8.28 -46.82
CA LYS A 307 -37.00 -7.43 -47.58
C LYS A 307 -36.17 -6.36 -46.83
N GLU A 308 -34.94 -5.97 -47.19
CA GLU A 308 -34.05 -6.12 -48.35
C GLU A 308 -32.65 -5.55 -47.97
N GLN A 309 -31.59 -6.18 -48.50
CA GLN A 309 -30.35 -5.60 -49.07
C GLN A 309 -29.67 -4.35 -48.45
N ASN A 310 -28.41 -4.50 -48.00
CA ASN A 310 -27.24 -4.19 -48.85
C ASN A 310 -25.86 -4.56 -48.23
N LYS A 311 -24.98 -5.05 -49.10
CA LYS A 311 -23.55 -5.37 -48.91
C LYS A 311 -22.70 -4.09 -48.85
N THR A 312 -21.56 -4.06 -48.16
CA THR A 312 -20.19 -4.30 -48.70
C THR A 312 -19.21 -4.27 -47.50
N VAL A 313 -18.52 -5.35 -47.11
CA VAL A 313 -17.23 -5.90 -47.61
C VAL A 313 -16.05 -4.92 -47.53
N GLU A 314 -15.14 -5.17 -46.58
CA GLU A 314 -13.74 -5.53 -46.87
C GLU A 314 -13.06 -6.24 -45.67
N GLN A 315 -12.41 -7.35 -45.99
CA GLN A 315 -11.54 -8.17 -45.12
C GLN A 315 -10.12 -7.59 -45.11
N VAL A 316 -9.35 -7.92 -44.07
CA VAL A 316 -7.95 -8.45 -44.03
C VAL A 316 -7.56 -8.33 -42.55
N GLY A 317 -7.05 -9.30 -41.80
CA GLY A 317 -6.32 -10.54 -42.06
C GLY A 317 -5.31 -10.67 -40.91
N GLY A 318 -4.99 -11.89 -40.47
CA GLY A 318 -3.85 -12.13 -39.58
C GLY A 318 -4.18 -12.81 -38.25
N SER A 319 -4.13 -14.13 -38.28
CA SER A 319 -4.02 -15.01 -37.13
C SER A 319 -2.57 -15.14 -36.64
N GLU A 320 -2.43 -15.43 -35.34
CA GLU A 320 -1.39 -16.24 -34.69
C GLU A 320 -0.06 -15.64 -34.22
N LEU A 321 0.43 -16.33 -33.15
CA LEU A 321 1.67 -16.22 -32.36
C LEU A 321 1.46 -15.45 -31.05
N SER A 322 1.54 -16.03 -29.86
CA SER A 322 2.47 -17.08 -29.41
C SER A 322 1.99 -17.78 -28.13
N ARG A 323 2.05 -19.12 -28.15
CA ARG A 323 2.00 -20.01 -26.98
C ARG A 323 3.31 -19.85 -26.19
N HIS A 324 3.24 -19.72 -24.87
CA HIS A 324 4.37 -20.04 -24.00
C HIS A 324 3.98 -21.06 -22.93
N HIS A 325 4.91 -21.99 -22.82
CA HIS A 325 4.92 -23.30 -22.18
C HIS A 325 5.19 -23.13 -20.67
N ILE A 326 4.42 -23.77 -19.80
CA ILE A 326 4.72 -23.82 -18.36
C ILE A 326 5.40 -25.15 -18.06
N GLU A 327 6.66 -25.05 -17.60
CA GLU A 327 7.45 -26.14 -17.05
C GLU A 327 6.88 -26.62 -15.72
N ARG A 328 6.73 -27.94 -15.62
CA ARG A 328 6.33 -28.69 -14.43
C ARG A 328 7.62 -29.08 -13.69
N LEU A 329 7.94 -28.41 -12.58
CA LEU A 329 9.05 -28.84 -11.72
C LEU A 329 8.57 -29.99 -10.81
N LYS A 330 9.08 -31.20 -11.07
CA LYS A 330 9.09 -32.32 -10.13
C LYS A 330 10.39 -32.28 -9.34
N VAL A 331 10.27 -32.33 -8.01
CA VAL A 331 11.37 -32.57 -7.09
C VAL A 331 11.85 -34.02 -7.29
N VAL A 332 13.12 -34.19 -7.63
CA VAL A 332 13.81 -35.48 -7.61
C VAL A 332 14.53 -35.61 -6.28
N SER A 333 14.16 -36.64 -5.52
CA SER A 333 14.87 -37.17 -4.36
C SER A 333 16.02 -38.06 -4.83
N GLU A 334 17.23 -37.81 -4.35
CA GLU A 334 18.29 -38.82 -4.26
C GLU A 334 18.95 -38.76 -2.88
N GLU A 335 18.87 -39.87 -2.16
CA GLU A 335 19.73 -40.18 -1.01
C GLU A 335 21.03 -40.82 -1.51
N THR A 336 22.19 -40.46 -0.94
CA THR A 336 23.06 -41.37 -0.14
C THR A 336 24.57 -40.98 -0.11
N CYS A 337 25.05 -40.75 1.12
CA CYS A 337 26.37 -40.94 1.75
C CYS A 337 27.70 -40.36 1.21
N SER A 338 28.44 -39.68 2.09
CA SER A 338 29.44 -40.35 2.98
C SER A 338 30.11 -39.44 4.03
N SER A 339 30.09 -39.93 5.28
CA SER A 339 31.06 -39.83 6.40
C SER A 339 31.97 -38.61 6.59
N ARG A 340 31.92 -38.02 7.79
CA ARG A 340 33.00 -38.11 8.81
C ARG A 340 32.58 -37.51 10.15
N SER A 341 32.62 -38.37 11.17
CA SER A 341 32.51 -38.08 12.60
C SER A 341 33.77 -37.38 13.12
N ASN A 342 33.61 -36.57 14.17
CA ASN A 342 34.55 -36.50 15.29
C ASN A 342 33.82 -35.96 16.52
N ASP A 343 33.78 -36.81 17.54
CA ASP A 343 33.34 -36.55 18.90
C ASP A 343 34.25 -35.55 19.61
N ASN A 344 33.69 -34.79 20.56
CA ASN A 344 34.35 -34.65 21.86
C ASN A 344 33.35 -34.21 22.95
N ASP A 345 33.26 -35.05 23.96
CA ASP A 345 32.58 -34.87 25.24
C ASP A 345 33.40 -33.98 26.19
N GLY A 346 32.76 -33.40 27.21
CA GLY A 346 33.47 -32.72 28.30
C GLY A 346 32.64 -31.90 29.30
N ASP A 347 31.83 -32.58 30.11
CA ASP A 347 31.76 -32.48 31.58
C ASP A 347 31.50 -31.15 32.36
N ILE A 348 30.37 -31.17 33.11
CA ILE A 348 30.27 -31.14 34.61
C ILE A 348 30.10 -29.81 35.42
N LYS A 349 29.04 -29.85 36.28
CA LYS A 349 28.72 -29.18 37.60
C LYS A 349 28.33 -27.69 37.59
N SER A 350 27.15 -27.25 38.07
CA SER A 350 26.37 -27.42 39.33
C SER A 350 26.85 -26.59 40.54
N SER A 351 26.01 -25.65 41.02
CA SER A 351 25.64 -25.37 42.43
C SER A 351 24.99 -23.98 42.50
N GLU A 352 23.69 -23.80 42.80
CA GLU A 352 22.96 -23.91 44.08
C GLU A 352 23.26 -22.84 45.16
N GLN A 353 22.15 -22.34 45.73
CA GLN A 353 21.94 -21.67 47.03
C GLN A 353 22.36 -20.19 47.14
N GLY A 354 21.60 -19.28 47.76
CA GLY A 354 20.34 -19.38 48.52
C GLY A 354 20.28 -18.27 49.59
N GLY A 355 19.08 -17.75 49.88
CA GLY A 355 18.70 -17.30 51.23
C GLY A 355 18.74 -15.80 51.59
N THR A 356 17.56 -15.17 51.50
CA THR A 356 16.82 -14.44 52.58
C THR A 356 17.53 -13.55 53.62
N SER A 357 17.06 -12.30 53.79
CA SER A 357 16.11 -11.92 54.87
C SER A 357 15.77 -10.40 54.95
N ARG A 358 14.48 -10.12 55.24
CA ARG A 358 13.83 -9.05 56.08
C ARG A 358 14.49 -7.64 56.18
N GLY A 359 13.81 -6.50 56.14
CA GLY A 359 12.39 -6.10 56.19
C GLY A 359 12.27 -4.60 56.57
N GLU A 360 11.10 -4.01 56.31
CA GLU A 360 10.56 -2.71 56.80
C GLU A 360 10.88 -1.36 56.08
N SER A 361 10.03 -1.06 55.10
CA SER A 361 9.15 0.14 54.97
C SER A 361 9.57 1.51 55.55
N LYS A 362 9.76 2.52 54.67
CA LYS A 362 8.78 3.60 54.36
C LYS A 362 9.34 4.66 53.38
N ALA A 363 8.39 5.26 52.66
CA ALA A 363 8.40 6.55 51.95
C ALA A 363 8.92 6.57 50.49
N MET A 364 7.94 6.82 49.61
CA MET A 364 8.07 7.13 48.20
C MET A 364 8.95 8.35 47.93
N ASN A 365 9.72 8.29 46.83
CA ASN A 365 9.80 9.35 45.82
C ASN A 365 10.28 8.71 44.51
N PHE A 366 9.38 8.68 43.52
CA PHE A 366 9.62 8.13 42.19
C PHE A 366 10.44 9.15 41.38
N LEU A 367 11.71 8.86 41.15
CA LEU A 367 12.58 9.51 40.17
C LEU A 367 13.13 8.41 39.27
N GLY A 368 12.52 8.26 38.09
CA GLY A 368 12.93 7.29 37.08
C GLY A 368 14.29 7.66 36.49
N GLY A 369 15.32 6.91 36.87
CA GLY A 369 16.59 6.85 36.15
C GLY A 369 16.56 5.81 35.01
N PRO A 370 17.51 5.89 34.08
CA PRO A 370 17.47 5.19 32.79
C PRO A 370 18.06 3.77 32.89
N SER A 371 17.36 2.78 32.32
CA SER A 371 17.92 1.44 32.11
C SER A 371 18.57 1.36 30.73
N ASN A 372 19.89 1.38 30.77
CA ASN A 372 20.80 1.04 29.70
C ASN A 372 20.87 -0.51 29.59
N TRP A 373 21.14 -1.07 28.40
CA TRP A 373 22.27 -1.99 28.13
C TRP A 373 22.07 -2.92 26.90
N TYR A 374 22.89 -2.63 25.87
CA TYR A 374 23.73 -3.52 25.01
C TYR A 374 23.08 -4.48 23.99
N GLY A 375 23.67 -4.73 22.81
CA GLY A 375 25.00 -4.34 22.33
C GLY A 375 25.18 -4.58 20.83
N ALA A 376 26.19 -3.91 20.28
CA ALA A 376 26.57 -3.93 18.89
C ALA A 376 27.18 -5.27 18.46
N SER A 377 26.90 -5.67 17.23
CA SER A 377 27.81 -6.46 16.40
C SER A 377 27.64 -6.08 14.93
N THR A 378 28.64 -5.37 14.44
CA THR A 378 28.99 -5.15 13.03
C THR A 378 28.91 -6.45 12.24
N PHE A 379 28.17 -6.49 11.14
CA PHE A 379 28.57 -7.27 9.96
C PHE A 379 28.10 -6.60 8.67
N GLN A 380 29.05 -6.59 7.75
CA GLN A 380 29.11 -6.00 6.43
C GLN A 380 28.78 -7.08 5.40
N TYR A 381 28.37 -6.65 4.20
CA TYR A 381 28.34 -7.34 2.89
C TYR A 381 26.97 -7.58 2.22
N PHE A 382 26.81 -6.86 1.08
CA PHE A 382 26.47 -7.33 -0.27
C PHE A 382 25.44 -8.46 -0.42
N PHE A 383 24.29 -8.18 -1.05
CA PHE A 383 24.06 -8.19 -2.50
C PHE A 383 22.77 -7.44 -2.83
#